data_AF-A0A2V7DI67-F1
#
_entry.id   AF-A0A2V7DI67-F1
#
_cell.length_a   1.000
_cell.length_b   1.000
_cell.length_c   1.000
_cell.angle_alpha   90.00
_cell.angle_beta   90.00
_cell.angle_gamma   90.00
#
_symmetry.space_group_name_H-M   'P 1'
#
loop_
_entity.id
_entity.type
_entity.pdbx_description
1 polymer ?
#
loop_
_entity_poly.entity_id
_entity_poly.type
_entity_poly.pdbx_seq_one_letter_code
_entity_poly.pdbx_strand_id
1 'polypeptide(L)'
;MVHGAATIDPWRKNTAIARVHAEKPTPGEFSPNKGYFFVVEGGNPSARITIYAEKDHLVQITFSELIGLSDVRWINEKLLFMRPWWGRIAATDIIYDVERERVLYAEFVIDGSIARRQFLESCPHASCECIKKP
;
A
#
# COMPACT_ATOMS: atom_id res chain seq x y z
N MET A 1 -8.30 -31.29 11.46
CA MET A 1 -9.17 -30.10 11.35
C MET A 1 -8.40 -29.05 10.56
N VAL A 2 -8.72 -28.92 9.27
CA VAL A 2 -8.06 -27.98 8.36
C VAL A 2 -8.62 -26.60 8.65
N HIS A 3 -7.90 -25.77 9.40
CA HIS A 3 -8.20 -24.34 9.46
C HIS A 3 -7.73 -23.73 8.13
N GLY A 4 -8.60 -23.78 7.12
CA GLY A 4 -8.45 -22.96 5.93
C GLY A 4 -8.47 -21.50 6.38
N ALA A 5 -7.31 -20.85 6.33
CA ALA A 5 -7.22 -19.42 6.45
C ALA A 5 -8.09 -18.82 5.35
N ALA A 6 -9.32 -18.41 5.70
CA ALA A 6 -10.03 -17.44 4.90
C ALA A 6 -9.14 -16.20 4.91
N THR A 7 -8.38 -16.02 3.83
CA THR A 7 -7.47 -14.89 3.65
C THR A 7 -8.34 -13.65 3.70
N ILE A 8 -8.38 -13.00 4.87
CA ILE A 8 -8.96 -11.67 4.99
C ILE A 8 -8.06 -10.83 4.08
N ASP A 9 -8.60 -10.37 2.95
CA ASP A 9 -7.89 -9.56 1.97
C ASP A 9 -8.29 -8.09 2.20
N PRO A 10 -7.75 -7.42 3.24
CA PRO A 10 -8.27 -6.15 3.74
C PRO A 10 -8.30 -5.07 2.68
N TRP A 11 -7.36 -5.10 1.71
CA TRP A 11 -7.32 -4.10 0.66
C TRP A 11 -8.58 -4.12 -0.21
N ARG A 12 -9.18 -5.28 -0.52
CA ARG A 12 -10.38 -5.33 -1.36
C ARG A 12 -11.60 -4.69 -0.68
N LYS A 13 -11.67 -4.84 0.64
CA LYS A 13 -12.76 -4.24 1.44
C LYS A 13 -12.55 -2.75 1.63
N ASN A 14 -11.30 -2.34 1.84
CA ASN A 14 -10.94 -1.00 2.32
C ASN A 14 -10.31 -0.12 1.24
N THR A 15 -10.40 -0.54 -0.03
CA THR A 15 -9.94 0.23 -1.20
C THR A 15 -11.07 0.40 -2.19
N ALA A 16 -11.29 1.63 -2.63
CA ALA A 16 -12.19 1.97 -3.72
C ALA A 16 -11.41 2.61 -4.87
N ILE A 17 -11.71 2.21 -6.10
CA ILE A 17 -11.13 2.82 -7.31
C ILE A 17 -12.28 3.37 -8.13
N ALA A 18 -12.25 4.67 -8.42
CA ALA A 18 -13.28 5.36 -9.15
C ALA A 18 -12.70 6.24 -10.26
N ARG A 19 -13.47 6.41 -11.32
CA ARG A 19 -13.22 7.45 -12.33
C ARG A 19 -14.03 8.69 -11.96
N VAL A 20 -13.40 9.85 -12.02
CA VAL A 20 -14.03 11.12 -11.65
C VAL A 20 -13.79 12.15 -12.74
N HIS A 21 -14.85 12.77 -13.22
CA HIS A 21 -14.78 13.90 -14.14
C HIS A 21 -14.70 15.19 -13.31
N ALA A 22 -13.48 15.65 -13.08
CA ALA A 22 -13.18 16.86 -12.34
C ALA A 22 -12.05 17.62 -13.02
N GLU A 23 -11.85 18.87 -12.61
CA GLU A 23 -10.73 19.68 -13.10
C GLU A 23 -9.39 19.04 -12.78
N LYS A 24 -8.41 19.28 -13.67
CA LYS A 24 -7.04 18.80 -13.49
C LYS A 24 -6.47 19.37 -12.19
N PRO A 25 -6.07 18.52 -11.22
CA PRO A 25 -5.56 19.00 -9.94
C PRO A 25 -4.18 19.63 -10.11
N THR A 26 -3.76 20.38 -9.08
CA THR A 26 -2.37 20.86 -9.00
C THR A 26 -1.42 19.66 -9.02
N PRO A 27 -0.41 19.61 -9.90
CA PRO A 27 0.47 18.46 -9.99
C PRO A 27 1.22 18.18 -8.69
N GLY A 28 1.23 16.90 -8.29
CA GLY A 28 2.06 16.37 -7.22
C GLY A 28 3.33 15.73 -7.79
N GLU A 29 3.45 14.41 -7.66
CA GLU A 29 4.61 13.66 -8.15
C GLU A 29 4.41 13.21 -9.60
N PHE A 30 5.28 13.70 -10.49
CA PHE A 30 5.27 13.32 -11.91
C PHE A 30 5.87 11.94 -12.16
N SER A 31 5.30 11.25 -13.15
CA SER A 31 5.92 10.07 -13.74
C SER A 31 7.27 10.42 -14.39
N PRO A 32 8.19 9.46 -14.57
CA PRO A 32 9.49 9.71 -15.20
C PRO A 32 9.44 10.42 -16.56
N ASN A 33 8.43 10.13 -17.38
CA ASN A 33 8.22 10.78 -18.69
C ASN A 33 7.48 12.13 -18.61
N LYS A 34 7.06 12.56 -17.41
CA LYS A 34 6.28 13.79 -17.13
C LYS A 34 4.91 13.89 -17.81
N GLY A 35 4.42 12.80 -18.41
CA GLY A 35 3.06 12.76 -18.99
C GLY A 35 1.98 12.63 -17.92
N TYR A 36 2.29 11.95 -16.82
CA TYR A 36 1.32 11.66 -15.75
C TYR A 36 1.82 12.22 -14.43
N PHE A 37 0.91 12.35 -13.48
CA PHE A 37 1.27 12.62 -12.09
C PHE A 37 0.20 12.07 -11.16
N PHE A 38 0.57 11.91 -9.90
CA PHE A 38 -0.39 11.65 -8.83
C PHE A 38 -0.29 12.71 -7.74
N VAL A 39 -1.38 12.85 -6.99
CA VAL A 39 -1.47 13.65 -5.76
C VAL A 39 -1.94 12.73 -4.65
N VAL A 40 -1.28 12.77 -3.51
CA VAL A 40 -1.68 12.04 -2.30
C VAL A 40 -2.25 13.02 -1.29
N GLU A 41 -3.42 12.70 -0.76
CA GLU A 41 -4.07 13.45 0.29
C GLU A 41 -4.40 12.52 1.47
N GLY A 42 -4.23 13.00 2.70
CA GLY A 42 -4.44 12.22 3.91
C GLY A 42 -3.29 11.27 4.23
N GLY A 43 -3.59 10.13 4.83
CA GLY A 43 -2.57 9.13 5.22
C GLY A 43 -2.97 8.25 6.41
N ASN A 44 -3.81 8.77 7.32
CA ASN A 44 -4.42 8.03 8.42
C ASN A 44 -5.65 8.82 8.93
N PRO A 45 -6.83 8.19 9.12
CA PRO A 45 -7.14 6.79 8.84
C PRO A 45 -7.60 6.55 7.40
N SER A 46 -7.61 7.60 6.57
CA SER A 46 -8.00 7.52 5.18
C SER A 46 -7.00 8.27 4.32
N ALA A 47 -6.82 7.78 3.09
CA ALA A 47 -5.97 8.42 2.10
C ALA A 47 -6.62 8.36 0.73
N ARG A 48 -6.33 9.35 -0.11
CA ARG A 48 -6.76 9.41 -1.50
C ARG A 48 -5.57 9.67 -2.39
N ILE A 49 -5.42 8.84 -3.42
CA ILE A 49 -4.49 9.04 -4.50
C ILE A 49 -5.30 9.44 -5.73
N THR A 50 -5.11 10.68 -6.20
CA THR A 50 -5.69 11.15 -7.45
C THR A 50 -4.64 11.10 -8.54
N ILE A 51 -4.94 10.39 -9.63
CA ILE A 51 -4.02 10.14 -10.75
C ILE A 51 -4.56 10.86 -11.98
N TYR A 52 -3.69 11.66 -12.60
CA TYR A 52 -3.91 12.25 -13.92
C TYR A 52 -3.07 11.49 -14.95
N ALA A 53 -3.73 10.96 -15.99
CA ALA A 53 -3.09 10.15 -17.04
C ALA A 53 -3.46 10.62 -18.46
N GLU A 54 -3.55 11.93 -18.69
CA GLU A 54 -3.91 12.54 -20.01
C GLU A 54 -5.25 12.05 -20.60
N LYS A 55 -6.18 11.64 -19.73
CA LYS A 55 -7.55 11.21 -20.08
C LYS A 55 -8.57 12.29 -19.75
N ASP A 56 -9.80 12.09 -20.20
CA ASP A 56 -10.97 12.94 -19.93
C ASP A 56 -11.51 12.82 -18.49
N HIS A 57 -10.89 11.99 -17.67
CA HIS A 57 -11.22 11.75 -16.28
C HIS A 57 -9.95 11.54 -15.45
N LEU A 58 -10.11 11.68 -14.14
CA LEU A 58 -9.11 11.33 -13.14
C LEU A 58 -9.43 9.94 -12.59
N VAL A 59 -8.38 9.20 -12.22
CA VAL A 59 -8.55 7.99 -11.41
C VAL A 59 -8.35 8.38 -9.95
N GLN A 60 -9.29 8.01 -9.08
CA GLN A 60 -9.16 8.16 -7.64
C GLN A 60 -9.11 6.79 -6.98
N ILE A 61 -8.01 6.52 -6.29
CA ILE A 61 -7.85 5.36 -5.42
C ILE A 61 -7.99 5.85 -3.98
N THR A 62 -9.02 5.39 -3.29
CA THR A 62 -9.31 5.76 -1.91
C THR A 62 -9.06 4.57 -1.00
N PHE A 63 -8.36 4.81 0.09
CA PHE A 63 -8.12 3.86 1.16
C PHE A 63 -8.82 4.31 2.44
N SER A 64 -9.42 3.37 3.16
CA SER A 64 -10.02 3.57 4.48
C SER A 64 -9.42 2.63 5.51
N GLU A 65 -9.62 2.93 6.80
CA GLU A 65 -9.13 2.10 7.91
C GLU A 65 -7.59 1.87 7.86
N LEU A 66 -6.85 2.88 7.39
CA LEU A 66 -5.40 2.87 7.38
C LEU A 66 -4.81 3.19 8.76
N ILE A 67 -3.72 2.53 9.09
CA ILE A 67 -2.76 3.03 10.08
C ILE A 67 -1.75 3.97 9.42
N GLY A 68 -1.49 3.78 8.12
CA GLY A 68 -0.61 4.64 7.33
C GLY A 68 -0.67 4.30 5.84
N LEU A 69 -0.32 5.27 4.99
CA LEU A 69 -0.01 5.04 3.59
C LEU A 69 1.48 5.34 3.37
N SER A 70 2.24 4.35 2.89
CA SER A 70 3.67 4.49 2.62
C SER A 70 4.00 4.13 1.18
N ASP A 71 5.19 4.52 0.74
CA ASP A 71 5.80 4.11 -0.52
C ASP A 71 4.90 4.33 -1.76
N VAL A 72 4.15 5.44 -1.82
CA VAL A 72 3.46 5.81 -3.06
C VAL A 72 4.49 6.39 -4.02
N ARG A 73 4.79 5.68 -5.10
CA ARG A 73 5.83 6.09 -6.06
C ARG A 73 5.65 5.43 -7.42
N TRP A 74 6.16 6.08 -8.45
CA TRP A 74 6.28 5.47 -9.76
C TRP A 74 7.30 4.32 -9.75
N ILE A 75 6.93 3.17 -10.32
CA ILE A 75 7.86 2.06 -10.61
C ILE A 75 8.53 2.28 -11.98
N ASN A 76 7.74 2.80 -12.92
CA ASN A 76 8.16 3.22 -14.25
C ASN A 76 7.21 4.33 -14.73
N GLU A 77 7.15 4.59 -16.03
CA GLU A 77 6.32 5.65 -16.62
C GLU A 77 4.81 5.44 -16.43
N LYS A 78 4.35 4.20 -16.18
CA LYS A 78 2.92 3.81 -16.26
C LYS A 78 2.41 3.06 -15.02
N LEU A 79 3.31 2.60 -14.16
CA LEU A 79 2.99 1.76 -13.02
C LEU A 79 3.23 2.53 -11.73
N LEU A 80 2.21 2.54 -10.88
CA LEU A 80 2.25 3.14 -9.56
C LEU A 80 2.33 2.05 -8.50
N PHE A 81 3.34 2.12 -7.65
CA PHE A 81 3.42 1.35 -6.42
C PHE A 81 2.73 2.11 -5.29
N MET A 82 2.06 1.38 -4.40
CA MET A 82 1.53 1.92 -3.16
C MET A 82 1.48 0.83 -2.08
N ARG A 83 1.79 1.21 -0.84
CA ARG A 83 1.76 0.33 0.32
C ARG A 83 0.87 0.89 1.42
N PRO A 84 -0.44 0.66 1.37
CA PRO A 84 -1.34 0.89 2.50
C PRO A 84 -1.06 -0.08 3.65
N TRP A 85 -1.00 0.45 4.88
CA TRP A 85 -0.88 -0.31 6.12
C TRP A 85 -2.24 -0.40 6.83
N TRP A 86 -2.70 -1.63 7.05
CA TRP A 86 -3.96 -1.97 7.73
C TRP A 86 -3.78 -2.19 9.23
N GLY A 87 -2.52 -2.27 9.67
CA GLY A 87 -2.12 -2.51 11.04
C GLY A 87 -0.66 -2.10 11.22
N ARG A 88 -0.10 -2.33 12.41
CA ARG A 88 1.31 -1.99 12.69
C ARG A 88 2.32 -2.82 11.88
N ILE A 89 1.93 -4.04 11.51
CA ILE A 89 2.79 -5.00 10.82
C ILE A 89 2.13 -5.55 9.54
N ALA A 90 0.93 -5.09 9.20
CA ALA A 90 0.13 -5.64 8.11
C ALA A 90 -0.05 -4.56 7.03
N ALA A 91 0.39 -4.87 5.82
CA ALA A 91 0.27 -3.99 4.66
C ALA A 91 -0.16 -4.79 3.42
N THR A 92 -0.45 -4.08 2.33
CA THR A 92 -0.60 -4.70 1.01
C THR A 92 0.27 -3.95 0.02
N ASP A 93 1.09 -4.68 -0.73
CA ASP A 93 1.85 -4.15 -1.86
C ASP A 93 0.96 -4.16 -3.08
N ILE A 94 0.64 -2.98 -3.61
CA ILE A 94 -0.25 -2.82 -4.76
C ILE A 94 0.53 -2.19 -5.93
N ILE A 95 0.41 -2.80 -7.11
CA ILE A 95 0.87 -2.21 -8.37
C ILE A 95 -0.34 -1.91 -9.24
N TYR A 96 -0.50 -0.65 -9.60
CA TYR A 96 -1.60 -0.16 -10.43
C TYR A 96 -1.07 0.33 -11.79
N ASP A 97 -1.71 -0.12 -12.87
CA ASP A 97 -1.44 0.33 -14.24
C ASP A 97 -2.37 1.48 -14.57
N VAL A 98 -1.82 2.70 -14.73
CA VAL A 98 -2.61 3.93 -14.95
C VAL A 98 -3.20 4.00 -16.36
N GLU A 99 -2.59 3.30 -17.31
CA GLU A 99 -3.05 3.26 -18.70
C GLU A 99 -4.23 2.30 -18.86
N ARG A 100 -4.10 1.11 -18.27
CA ARG A 100 -5.13 0.06 -18.30
C ARG A 100 -6.15 0.18 -17.16
N GLU A 101 -5.92 1.09 -16.23
CA GLU A 101 -6.77 1.41 -15.08
C GLU A 101 -7.13 0.19 -14.23
N ARG A 102 -6.16 -0.67 -13.97
CA ARG A 102 -6.37 -1.90 -13.20
C ARG A 102 -5.22 -2.21 -12.29
N VAL A 103 -5.53 -2.86 -11.17
CA VAL A 103 -4.54 -3.48 -10.29
C VAL A 103 -3.92 -4.67 -11.02
N LEU A 104 -2.61 -4.65 -11.22
CA LEU A 104 -1.86 -5.77 -11.81
C LEU A 104 -1.36 -6.74 -10.75
N TYR A 105 -1.11 -6.23 -9.55
CA TYR A 105 -0.56 -7.00 -8.44
C TYR A 105 -1.09 -6.45 -7.13
N ALA A 106 -1.46 -7.35 -6.23
CA ALA A 106 -1.81 -7.05 -4.85
C ALA A 106 -1.37 -8.24 -3.98
N GLU A 107 -0.40 -8.04 -3.10
CA GLU A 107 0.06 -9.08 -2.16
C GLU A 107 0.07 -8.56 -0.72
N PHE A 108 -0.45 -9.36 0.20
CA PHE A 108 -0.46 -9.05 1.61
C PHE A 108 0.94 -9.24 2.21
N VAL A 109 1.42 -8.22 2.92
CA VAL A 109 2.75 -8.22 3.54
C VAL A 109 2.57 -8.19 5.05
N ILE A 110 3.28 -9.10 5.73
CA ILE A 110 3.44 -9.09 7.18
C ILE A 110 4.89 -8.74 7.51
N ASP A 111 5.12 -7.56 8.06
CA ASP A 111 6.44 -7.16 8.53
C ASP A 111 6.71 -7.70 9.94
N GLY A 112 7.33 -8.88 10.00
CA GLY A 112 7.79 -9.49 11.25
C GLY A 112 9.08 -8.88 11.81
N SER A 113 9.70 -7.89 11.15
CA SER A 113 11.00 -7.35 11.56
C SER A 113 10.94 -6.64 12.90
N ILE A 114 9.83 -5.95 13.22
CA ILE A 114 9.61 -5.30 14.52
C ILE A 114 9.50 -6.35 15.63
N ALA A 115 8.68 -7.38 15.44
CA ALA A 115 8.55 -8.48 16.40
C ALA A 115 9.89 -9.20 16.61
N ARG A 116 10.64 -9.44 15.53
CA ARG A 116 11.98 -10.03 15.59
C ARG A 116 12.97 -9.12 16.33
N ARG A 117 12.92 -7.80 16.10
CA ARG A 117 13.81 -6.84 16.77
C ARG A 117 13.52 -6.78 18.27
N GLN A 118 12.25 -6.69 18.65
CA GLN A 118 11.82 -6.73 20.06
C GLN A 118 12.26 -8.03 20.75
N PHE A 119 12.15 -9.16 20.05
CA PHE A 119 12.67 -10.44 20.54
C PHE A 119 14.20 -10.40 20.77
N LEU A 120 14.97 -9.84 19.83
CA LEU A 120 16.42 -9.73 19.98
C LEU A 120 16.83 -8.75 21.09
N GLU A 121 16.14 -7.61 21.20
CA GLU A 121 16.40 -6.59 22.24
C GLU A 121 16.03 -7.10 23.64
N SER A 122 14.98 -7.93 23.76
CA SER A 122 14.61 -8.58 25.03
C SER A 122 15.52 -9.73 25.43
N CYS A 123 16.36 -10.25 24.53
CA CYS A 123 17.36 -11.30 24.81
C CYS A 123 18.81 -10.80 24.61
N PRO A 124 19.31 -9.91 25.49
CA PRO A 124 20.64 -9.30 25.35
C PRO A 124 21.82 -10.26 25.61
N HIS A 125 21.57 -11.46 26.13
CA HIS A 125 22.60 -12.48 26.33
C HIS A 125 22.26 -13.77 25.58
N ALA A 126 23.27 -14.34 24.91
CA ALA A 126 23.24 -15.65 24.25
C ALA A 126 22.93 -16.85 25.18
N SER A 127 22.47 -16.59 26.41
CA SER A 127 22.06 -17.53 27.44
C SER A 127 20.54 -17.60 27.65
N CYS A 128 19.72 -16.98 26.79
CA CYS A 128 18.27 -17.14 26.86
C CYS A 128 17.88 -18.62 26.68
N GLU A 129 17.42 -19.26 27.76
CA GLU A 129 16.90 -20.64 27.78
C GLU A 129 15.73 -20.85 26.79
N CYS A 130 15.09 -19.77 26.35
CA CYS A 130 13.99 -19.73 25.40
C CYS A 130 14.32 -20.33 24.02
N ILE A 131 15.61 -20.44 23.65
CA ILE A 131 16.07 -20.98 22.35
C ILE A 131 16.37 -22.50 22.45
N LYS A 132 16.44 -23.08 23.64
CA LYS A 132 16.52 -24.54 23.79
C LYS A 132 15.13 -25.13 23.57
N LYS A 133 14.73 -25.29 22.31
CA LYS A 133 13.63 -26.23 21.97
C LYS A 133 14.16 -27.67 22.02
N PRO A 134 13.35 -28.65 22.49
CA PRO A 134 13.64 -30.07 22.34
C PRO A 134 13.68 -30.50 20.86
#